data_AF-A0A524JPD2-F1
#
_entry.id   AF-A0A524JPD2-F1
#
_cell.length_a   1.000
_cell.length_b   1.000
_cell.length_c   1.000
_cell.angle_alpha   90.00
_cell.angle_beta   90.00
_cell.angle_gamma   90.00
#
_symmetry.space_group_name_H-M   'P 1'
#
loop_
_entity.id
_entity.type
_entity.pdbx_description
1 polymer ?
#
loop_
_entity_poly.entity_id
_entity_poly.type
_entity_poly.pdbx_seq_one_letter_code
_entity_poly.pdbx_strand_id
1 'polypeptide(L)'
;MKSYCLALALSTMFLLGCFVTPESIRQLNQRQDSLEAKMDELLEELKSANSNTNRDIERIENNQMLLAEEIESMQKKNIKIGKKLEDAANKNEGDKENQKASSANDIYSKADTSYKNRNYEDAILQFQQLIDAYPQDWRVPNAYLKQGNALISLGRKKEAGFFFKTLIDKYPESPEANIARQKLKAI
;
A
#
# COMPACT_ATOMS: atom_id res chain seq x y z
N MET A 1 28.93 -65.99 55.75
CA MET A 1 29.08 -65.30 54.44
C MET A 1 27.75 -64.98 53.75
N LYS A 2 26.63 -65.71 53.96
CA LYS A 2 25.33 -65.42 53.31
C LYS A 2 24.63 -64.12 53.74
N SER A 3 24.91 -63.59 54.94
CA SER A 3 24.27 -62.34 55.43
C SER A 3 24.87 -61.06 54.87
N TYR A 4 26.10 -61.09 54.35
CA TYR A 4 26.79 -59.91 53.85
C TYR A 4 26.39 -59.55 52.40
N CYS A 5 25.95 -60.53 51.58
CA CYS A 5 25.46 -60.25 50.23
C CYS A 5 24.13 -59.47 50.21
N LEU A 6 23.22 -59.74 51.15
CA LEU A 6 21.91 -59.08 51.23
C LEU A 6 22.05 -57.62 51.69
N ALA A 7 22.96 -57.37 52.64
CA ALA A 7 23.27 -56.02 53.11
C ALA A 7 24.01 -55.18 52.06
N LEU A 8 24.89 -55.79 51.24
CA LEU A 8 25.57 -55.06 50.17
C LEU A 8 24.60 -54.69 49.03
N ALA A 9 23.65 -55.57 48.70
CA ALA A 9 22.65 -55.32 47.65
C ALA A 9 21.64 -54.20 48.02
N LEU A 10 21.25 -54.10 49.30
CA LEU A 10 20.43 -52.98 49.78
C LEU A 10 21.22 -51.67 49.89
N SER A 11 22.51 -51.74 50.19
CA SER A 11 23.42 -50.58 50.24
C SER A 11 23.69 -50.01 48.85
N THR A 12 23.85 -50.84 47.82
CA THR A 12 24.10 -50.38 46.45
C THR A 12 22.85 -49.84 45.74
N MET A 13 21.64 -50.27 46.13
CA MET A 13 20.40 -49.60 45.70
C MET A 13 20.27 -48.17 46.22
N PHE A 14 20.96 -47.84 47.31
CA PHE A 14 20.90 -46.52 47.94
C PHE A 14 21.95 -45.54 47.38
N LEU A 15 23.05 -46.06 46.82
CA LEU A 15 24.19 -45.25 46.37
C LEU A 15 24.10 -44.75 44.92
N LEU A 16 23.08 -45.16 44.16
CA LEU A 16 22.80 -44.66 42.80
C LEU A 16 21.44 -43.96 42.66
N GLY A 17 20.67 -43.86 43.74
CA GLY A 17 19.37 -43.17 43.73
C GLY A 17 19.54 -41.71 44.11
N CYS A 18 19.27 -40.79 43.19
CA CYS A 18 18.99 -39.40 43.56
C CYS A 18 17.92 -39.42 44.67
N PHE A 19 18.25 -38.90 45.87
CA PHE A 19 17.28 -38.73 46.95
C PHE A 19 16.24 -37.70 46.52
N VAL A 20 15.17 -38.18 45.89
CA VAL A 20 14.00 -37.37 45.60
C VAL A 20 13.27 -37.14 46.93
N THR A 21 13.27 -35.89 47.42
CA THR A 21 12.54 -35.53 48.64
C THR A 21 11.04 -35.39 48.33
N PRO A 22 10.12 -35.74 49.25
CA PRO A 22 8.68 -35.57 49.03
C PRO A 22 8.29 -34.12 48.66
N GLU A 23 9.05 -33.15 49.16
CA GLU A 23 8.86 -31.74 48.86
C GLU A 23 9.22 -31.41 47.40
N SER A 24 10.31 -31.98 46.88
CA SER A 24 10.70 -31.81 45.48
C SER A 24 9.67 -32.43 44.51
N ILE A 25 9.04 -33.56 44.88
CA ILE A 25 7.95 -34.18 44.12
C ILE A 25 6.72 -33.28 44.11
N ARG A 26 6.35 -32.74 45.27
CA ARG A 26 5.22 -31.80 45.37
C ARG A 26 5.44 -30.56 44.51
N GLN A 27 6.64 -29.99 44.56
CA GLN A 27 6.97 -28.83 43.75
C GLN A 27 6.95 -29.15 42.25
N LEU A 28 7.39 -30.36 41.86
CA LEU A 28 7.35 -30.82 40.48
C LEU A 28 5.91 -31.02 40.00
N ASN A 29 5.06 -31.69 40.79
CA ASN A 29 3.65 -31.89 40.49
C ASN A 29 2.91 -30.55 40.37
N GLN A 30 3.16 -29.61 41.28
CA GLN A 30 2.58 -28.26 41.20
C GLN A 30 3.00 -27.51 39.94
N ARG A 31 4.26 -27.67 39.50
CA ARG A 31 4.72 -27.10 38.23
C ARG A 31 4.04 -27.76 37.05
N GLN A 32 3.88 -29.08 37.09
CA GLN A 32 3.17 -29.84 36.06
C GLN A 32 1.72 -29.38 35.94
N ASP A 33 1.00 -29.28 37.05
CA ASP A 33 -0.37 -28.74 37.09
C ASP A 33 -0.44 -27.31 36.53
N SER A 34 0.54 -26.47 36.87
CA SER A 34 0.59 -25.08 36.36
C SER A 34 0.88 -25.01 34.85
N LEU A 35 1.66 -25.95 34.32
CA LEU A 35 1.99 -26.02 32.91
C LEU A 35 0.82 -26.59 32.10
N GLU A 36 0.13 -27.59 32.63
CA GLU A 36 -1.09 -28.14 32.06
C GLU A 36 -2.18 -27.05 31.97
N ALA A 37 -2.40 -26.29 33.05
CA ALA A 37 -3.35 -25.17 33.04
C ALA A 37 -3.00 -24.08 32.01
N LYS A 38 -1.71 -23.73 31.88
CA LYS A 38 -1.25 -22.77 30.87
C LYS A 38 -1.38 -23.30 29.45
N MET A 39 -1.19 -24.62 29.25
CA MET A 39 -1.38 -25.24 27.94
C MET A 39 -2.85 -25.14 27.53
N ASP A 40 -3.78 -25.44 28.44
CA ASP A 40 -5.22 -25.34 28.18
C ASP A 40 -5.65 -23.90 27.89
N GLU A 41 -5.15 -22.93 28.66
CA GLU A 41 -5.40 -21.50 28.44
C GLU A 41 -4.91 -21.05 27.05
N LEU A 42 -3.66 -21.39 26.69
CA LEU A 42 -3.10 -21.06 25.38
C LEU A 42 -3.85 -21.76 24.24
N LEU A 43 -4.30 -23.01 24.42
CA LEU A 43 -5.09 -23.73 23.43
C LEU A 43 -6.44 -23.05 23.19
N GLU A 44 -7.09 -22.57 24.24
CA GLU A 44 -8.37 -21.87 24.12
C GLU A 44 -8.20 -20.46 23.51
N GLU A 45 -7.16 -19.72 23.90
CA GLU A 45 -6.80 -18.46 23.24
C GLU A 45 -6.54 -18.66 21.75
N LEU A 46 -5.74 -19.68 21.37
CA LEU A 46 -5.43 -19.97 19.98
C LEU A 46 -6.69 -20.36 19.19
N LYS A 47 -7.59 -21.14 19.79
CA LYS A 47 -8.86 -21.52 19.18
C LYS A 47 -9.78 -20.31 19.00
N SER A 48 -9.89 -19.45 20.01
CA SER A 48 -10.70 -18.24 19.94
C SER A 48 -10.15 -17.27 18.88
N ALA A 49 -8.84 -17.07 18.85
CA ALA A 49 -8.15 -16.27 17.83
C ALA A 49 -8.39 -16.83 16.43
N ASN A 50 -8.23 -18.14 16.24
CA ASN A 50 -8.49 -18.80 14.95
C ASN A 50 -9.96 -18.67 14.51
N SER A 51 -10.90 -18.71 15.46
CA SER A 51 -12.32 -18.47 15.16
C SER A 51 -12.58 -17.03 14.72
N ASN A 52 -11.89 -16.05 15.33
CA ASN A 52 -12.01 -14.65 14.96
C ASN A 52 -11.43 -14.40 13.57
N THR A 53 -10.24 -14.93 13.28
CA THR A 53 -9.61 -14.79 11.96
C THR A 53 -10.46 -15.44 10.88
N ASN A 54 -11.07 -16.60 11.13
CA ASN A 54 -11.97 -17.22 10.16
C ASN A 54 -13.19 -16.36 9.84
N ARG A 55 -13.79 -15.71 10.86
CA ARG A 55 -14.89 -14.76 10.64
C ARG A 55 -14.42 -13.53 9.87
N ASP A 56 -13.22 -13.03 10.14
CA ASP A 56 -12.66 -11.89 9.42
C ASP A 56 -12.37 -12.23 7.96
N ILE A 57 -11.85 -13.44 7.68
CA ILE A 57 -11.67 -13.95 6.32
C ILE A 57 -13.00 -13.99 5.57
N GLU A 58 -14.04 -14.57 6.17
CA GLU A 58 -15.37 -14.64 5.55
C GLU A 58 -15.95 -13.23 5.27
N ARG A 59 -15.74 -12.27 6.17
CA ARG A 59 -16.14 -10.88 5.96
C ARG A 59 -15.37 -10.23 4.81
N ILE A 60 -14.06 -10.47 4.72
CA ILE A 60 -13.21 -9.95 3.65
C ILE A 60 -13.63 -10.54 2.30
N GLU A 61 -13.86 -11.84 2.21
CA GLU A 61 -14.30 -12.52 1.00
C GLU A 61 -15.66 -11.97 0.52
N ASN A 62 -16.62 -11.79 1.43
CA ASN A 62 -17.90 -11.17 1.11
C ASN A 62 -17.76 -9.73 0.61
N ASN A 63 -16.91 -8.92 1.26
CA ASN A 63 -16.63 -7.55 0.81
C ASN A 63 -15.94 -7.53 -0.56
N GLN A 64 -15.04 -8.48 -0.84
CA GLN A 64 -14.38 -8.61 -2.14
C GLN A 64 -15.39 -8.95 -3.25
N MET A 65 -16.36 -9.82 -2.98
CA MET A 65 -17.42 -10.17 -3.93
C MET A 65 -18.30 -8.97 -4.27
N LEU A 66 -18.75 -8.22 -3.27
CA LEU A 66 -19.56 -7.01 -3.47
C LEU A 66 -18.80 -5.93 -4.25
N LEU A 67 -17.51 -5.76 -3.97
CA LEU A 67 -16.66 -4.84 -4.71
C LEU A 67 -16.48 -5.26 -6.18
N ALA A 68 -16.32 -6.55 -6.44
CA ALA A 68 -16.22 -7.07 -7.81
C ALA A 68 -17.51 -6.80 -8.62
N GLU A 69 -18.68 -7.01 -8.02
CA GLU A 69 -19.97 -6.72 -8.64
C GLU A 69 -20.13 -5.23 -8.98
N GLU A 70 -19.75 -4.34 -8.06
CA GLU A 70 -19.80 -2.89 -8.28
C GLU A 70 -18.81 -2.46 -9.37
N ILE A 71 -17.60 -3.05 -9.41
CA ILE A 71 -16.62 -2.79 -10.47
C ILE A 71 -17.17 -3.20 -11.83
N GLU A 72 -17.79 -4.37 -11.95
CA GLU A 72 -18.41 -4.81 -13.21
C GLU A 72 -19.55 -3.87 -13.64
N SER A 73 -20.40 -3.45 -12.70
CA SER A 73 -21.47 -2.48 -12.94
C SER A 73 -20.92 -1.14 -13.43
N MET A 74 -19.89 -0.62 -12.76
CA MET A 74 -19.19 0.60 -13.17
C MET A 74 -18.52 0.45 -14.53
N GLN A 75 -17.87 -0.68 -14.82
CA GLN A 75 -17.27 -0.95 -16.12
C GLN A 75 -18.32 -0.98 -17.23
N LYS A 76 -19.46 -1.65 -17.03
CA LYS A 76 -20.59 -1.65 -17.98
C LYS A 76 -21.12 -0.24 -18.21
N LYS A 77 -21.23 0.56 -17.14
CA LYS A 77 -21.64 1.97 -17.24
C LYS A 77 -20.61 2.81 -18.00
N ASN A 78 -19.32 2.61 -17.76
CA ASN A 78 -18.24 3.29 -18.47
C ASN A 78 -18.21 2.91 -19.95
N ILE A 79 -18.44 1.65 -20.31
CA ILE A 79 -18.57 1.21 -21.71
C ILE A 79 -19.79 1.86 -22.36
N LYS A 80 -20.93 1.92 -21.67
CA LYS A 80 -22.14 2.59 -22.18
C LYS A 80 -21.95 4.09 -22.36
N ILE A 81 -21.23 4.73 -21.44
CA ILE A 81 -20.87 6.16 -21.54
C ILE A 81 -19.87 6.34 -22.68
N GLY A 82 -18.86 5.49 -22.82
CA GLY A 82 -17.90 5.49 -23.92
C GLY A 82 -18.59 5.40 -25.27
N LYS A 83 -19.51 4.44 -25.45
CA LYS A 83 -20.33 4.32 -26.67
C LYS A 83 -21.19 5.57 -26.92
N LYS A 84 -21.82 6.13 -25.88
CA LYS A 84 -22.58 7.39 -26.02
C LYS A 84 -21.70 8.59 -26.37
N LEU A 85 -20.46 8.64 -25.86
CA LEU A 85 -19.49 9.66 -26.20
C LEU A 85 -18.98 9.49 -27.63
N GLU A 86 -18.82 8.25 -28.09
CA GLU A 86 -18.45 7.89 -29.47
C GLU A 86 -19.57 8.22 -30.46
N ASP A 87 -20.83 7.90 -30.11
CA ASP A 87 -22.02 8.27 -30.89
C ASP A 87 -22.26 9.79 -30.92
N ALA A 88 -21.90 10.50 -29.85
CA ALA A 88 -21.96 11.97 -29.77
C ALA A 88 -20.78 12.64 -30.50
N ALA A 89 -19.59 12.03 -30.50
CA ALA A 89 -18.43 12.47 -31.26
C ALA A 89 -18.63 12.25 -32.78
N ASN A 90 -19.25 11.14 -33.18
CA ASN A 90 -19.57 10.84 -34.58
C ASN A 90 -20.67 11.73 -35.18
N LYS A 91 -21.36 12.56 -34.38
CA LYS A 91 -22.23 13.63 -34.90
C LYS A 91 -21.50 14.94 -35.17
N ASN A 92 -20.23 15.08 -34.80
CA ASN A 92 -19.45 16.30 -34.99
C ASN A 92 -18.08 16.14 -35.67
N GLU A 93 -17.63 14.93 -36.01
CA GLU A 93 -16.34 14.73 -36.68
C GLU A 93 -16.44 13.66 -37.77
N GLY A 94 -16.84 14.08 -38.98
CA GLY A 94 -16.06 13.64 -40.13
C GLY A 94 -14.64 14.17 -39.94
N ASP A 95 -13.64 13.32 -40.19
CA ASP A 95 -12.19 13.60 -40.09
C ASP A 95 -11.49 13.27 -38.76
N LYS A 96 -11.59 12.05 -38.24
CA LYS A 96 -10.48 11.46 -37.44
C LYS A 96 -10.24 9.99 -37.72
N GLU A 97 -9.73 9.72 -38.91
CA GLU A 97 -8.91 8.55 -39.19
C GLU A 97 -7.51 9.02 -39.61
N ASN A 98 -6.70 9.43 -38.63
CA ASN A 98 -5.24 9.25 -38.66
C ASN A 98 -4.64 9.61 -37.30
N GLN A 99 -4.24 8.61 -36.51
CA GLN A 99 -3.39 8.80 -35.34
C GLN A 99 -2.01 9.28 -35.80
N LYS A 100 -1.85 10.60 -35.96
CA LYS A 100 -0.53 11.24 -35.91
C LYS A 100 -0.19 11.39 -34.43
N ALA A 101 0.89 10.75 -33.98
CA ALA A 101 1.40 10.92 -32.62
C ALA A 101 1.42 12.42 -32.26
N SER A 102 0.59 12.82 -31.31
CA SER A 102 0.51 14.21 -30.87
C SER A 102 1.91 14.60 -30.38
N SER A 103 2.51 15.59 -31.04
CA SER A 103 3.89 15.94 -30.77
C SER A 103 4.00 16.51 -29.35
N ALA A 104 5.19 16.44 -28.74
CA ALA A 104 5.44 17.08 -27.44
C ALA A 104 5.02 18.56 -27.43
N ASN A 105 5.15 19.23 -28.59
CA ASN A 105 4.71 20.61 -28.76
C ASN A 105 3.19 20.79 -28.67
N ASP A 106 2.42 19.89 -29.28
CA ASP A 106 0.96 19.97 -29.29
C ASP A 106 0.41 19.72 -27.88
N ILE A 107 0.95 18.70 -27.19
CA ILE A 107 0.56 18.37 -25.80
C ILE A 107 0.88 19.55 -24.87
N TYR A 108 2.09 20.10 -24.96
CA TYR A 108 2.47 21.25 -24.13
C TYR A 108 1.60 22.49 -24.41
N SER A 109 1.33 22.79 -25.68
CA SER A 109 0.50 23.95 -26.08
C SER A 109 -0.94 23.80 -25.56
N LYS A 110 -1.49 22.58 -25.61
CA LYS A 110 -2.80 22.27 -25.06
C LYS A 110 -2.80 22.42 -23.53
N ALA A 111 -1.81 21.88 -22.84
CA ALA A 111 -1.66 22.01 -21.39
C ALA A 111 -1.57 23.49 -20.95
N ASP A 112 -0.77 24.28 -21.66
CA ASP A 112 -0.60 25.71 -21.38
C ASP A 112 -1.89 26.51 -21.64
N THR A 113 -2.64 26.15 -22.67
CA THR A 113 -3.95 26.75 -22.96
C THR A 113 -4.96 26.45 -21.85
N SER A 114 -5.07 25.18 -21.42
CA SER A 114 -5.94 24.80 -20.30
C SER A 114 -5.53 25.53 -19.01
N TYR A 115 -4.23 25.64 -18.74
CA TYR A 115 -3.71 26.36 -17.58
C TYR A 115 -4.10 27.85 -17.60
N LYS A 116 -3.95 28.51 -18.76
CA LYS A 116 -4.35 29.92 -18.95
C LYS A 116 -5.85 30.13 -18.79
N ASN A 117 -6.65 29.16 -19.23
CA ASN A 117 -8.10 29.17 -19.08
C ASN A 117 -8.57 28.83 -17.65
N ARG A 118 -7.65 28.63 -16.70
CA ARG A 118 -7.92 28.21 -15.31
C ARG A 118 -8.56 26.84 -15.17
N ASN A 119 -8.54 26.03 -16.23
CA ASN A 119 -8.93 24.62 -16.21
C ASN A 119 -7.74 23.81 -15.68
N TYR A 120 -7.47 23.95 -14.38
CA TYR A 120 -6.24 23.47 -13.76
C TYR A 120 -6.16 21.94 -13.73
N GLU A 121 -7.28 21.25 -13.55
CA GLU A 121 -7.36 19.78 -13.59
C GLU A 121 -6.95 19.24 -14.96
N ASP A 122 -7.53 19.79 -16.03
CA ASP A 122 -7.17 19.41 -17.40
C ASP A 122 -5.72 19.75 -17.70
N ALA A 123 -5.23 20.91 -17.25
CA ALA A 123 -3.85 21.29 -17.42
C ALA A 123 -2.89 20.29 -16.76
N ILE A 124 -3.20 19.85 -15.54
CA ILE A 124 -2.39 18.86 -14.81
C ILE A 124 -2.32 17.54 -15.58
N LEU A 125 -3.44 17.07 -16.12
CA LEU A 125 -3.50 15.85 -16.93
C LEU A 125 -2.65 15.95 -18.20
N GLN A 126 -2.75 17.06 -18.92
CA GLN A 126 -1.99 17.28 -20.15
C GLN A 126 -0.49 17.45 -19.88
N PHE A 127 -0.10 18.13 -18.81
CA PHE A 127 1.30 18.18 -18.39
C PHE A 127 1.82 16.81 -17.97
N GLN A 128 1.01 15.98 -17.31
CA GLN A 128 1.39 14.62 -16.97
C GLN A 128 1.63 13.78 -18.23
N GLN A 129 0.74 13.90 -19.22
CA GLN A 129 0.89 13.22 -20.50
C GLN A 129 2.20 13.60 -21.21
N LEU A 130 2.61 14.88 -21.15
CA LEU A 130 3.90 15.31 -21.70
C LEU A 130 5.07 14.64 -20.99
N ILE A 131 5.04 14.58 -19.66
CA ILE A 131 6.10 13.97 -18.84
C ILE A 131 6.22 12.48 -19.14
N ASP A 132 5.10 11.78 -19.26
CA ASP A 132 5.08 10.32 -19.48
C ASP A 132 5.48 9.95 -20.92
N ALA A 133 4.98 10.70 -21.91
CA ALA A 133 5.24 10.41 -23.32
C ALA A 133 6.60 10.96 -23.81
N TYR A 134 7.06 12.07 -23.24
CA TYR A 134 8.27 12.78 -23.66
C TYR A 134 9.15 13.19 -22.46
N PRO A 135 9.67 12.23 -21.67
CA PRO A 135 10.42 12.51 -20.43
C PRO A 135 11.72 13.28 -20.63
N GLN A 136 12.24 13.31 -21.87
CA GLN A 136 13.46 14.02 -22.26
C GLN A 136 13.19 15.40 -22.89
N ASP A 137 11.91 15.81 -23.01
CA ASP A 137 11.58 17.14 -23.54
C ASP A 137 12.07 18.22 -22.57
N TRP A 138 12.70 19.26 -23.12
CA TRP A 138 13.27 20.37 -22.36
C TRP A 138 12.22 21.16 -21.54
N ARG A 139 10.93 21.00 -21.83
CA ARG A 139 9.80 21.62 -21.11
C ARG A 139 9.30 20.78 -19.95
N VAL A 140 9.80 19.57 -19.73
CA VAL A 140 9.41 18.72 -18.60
C VAL A 140 9.60 19.42 -17.24
N PRO A 141 10.74 20.11 -16.97
CA PRO A 141 10.88 20.90 -15.73
C PRO A 141 9.77 21.94 -15.56
N ASN A 142 9.37 22.58 -16.66
CA ASN A 142 8.31 23.56 -16.69
C ASN A 142 6.92 22.94 -16.46
N ALA A 143 6.67 21.75 -17.01
CA ALA A 143 5.45 20.99 -16.80
C ALA A 143 5.25 20.65 -15.32
N TYR A 144 6.28 20.13 -14.64
CA TYR A 144 6.24 19.88 -13.20
C TYR A 144 5.96 21.16 -12.39
N LEU A 145 6.60 22.28 -12.74
CA LEU A 145 6.37 23.56 -12.07
C LEU A 145 4.93 24.04 -12.24
N LYS A 146 4.37 23.94 -13.46
CA LYS A 146 3.00 24.34 -13.77
C LYS A 146 1.97 23.41 -13.10
N GLN A 147 2.22 22.11 -13.01
CA GLN A 147 1.38 21.19 -12.23
C GLN A 147 1.31 21.60 -10.75
N GLY A 148 2.46 21.89 -10.14
CA GLY A 148 2.48 22.37 -8.75
C GLY A 148 1.71 23.70 -8.57
N ASN A 149 1.89 24.65 -9.48
CA ASN A 149 1.16 25.92 -9.42
C ASN A 149 -0.35 25.78 -9.67
N ALA A 150 -0.74 24.86 -10.57
CA ALA A 150 -2.14 24.52 -10.81
C ALA A 150 -2.78 23.93 -9.54
N LEU A 151 -2.08 23.02 -8.85
CA LEU A 151 -2.54 22.44 -7.59
C LEU A 151 -2.63 23.47 -6.47
N ILE A 152 -1.71 24.44 -6.38
CA ILE A 152 -1.86 25.59 -5.47
C ILE A 152 -3.15 26.35 -5.78
N SER A 153 -3.43 26.61 -7.06
CA SER A 153 -4.62 27.35 -7.49
C SER A 153 -5.92 26.61 -7.17
N LEU A 154 -5.87 25.29 -7.09
CA LEU A 154 -6.95 24.42 -6.64
C LEU A 154 -7.01 24.25 -5.09
N GLY A 155 -6.13 24.92 -4.34
CA GLY A 155 -6.04 24.78 -2.88
C GLY A 155 -5.36 23.49 -2.39
N ARG A 156 -4.87 22.63 -3.29
CA ARG A 156 -4.26 21.33 -3.01
C ARG A 156 -2.75 21.47 -2.72
N LYS A 157 -2.40 22.29 -1.73
CA LYS A 157 -1.00 22.64 -1.41
C LYS A 157 -0.10 21.43 -1.10
N LYS A 158 -0.61 20.44 -0.36
CA LYS A 158 0.15 19.23 -0.02
C LYS A 158 0.62 18.48 -1.29
N GLU A 159 -0.27 18.38 -2.26
CA GLU A 159 0.00 17.71 -3.53
C GLU A 159 0.91 18.55 -4.41
N ALA A 160 0.72 19.88 -4.44
CA ALA A 160 1.66 20.78 -5.10
C ALA A 160 3.10 20.57 -4.61
N GLY A 161 3.28 20.38 -3.30
CA GLY A 161 4.56 20.09 -2.68
C GLY A 161 5.24 18.82 -3.23
N PHE A 162 4.47 17.78 -3.58
CA PHE A 162 5.01 16.57 -4.20
C PHE A 162 5.63 16.85 -5.57
N PHE A 163 4.93 17.60 -6.43
CA PHE A 163 5.44 17.96 -7.76
C PHE A 163 6.66 18.88 -7.69
N PHE A 164 6.67 19.86 -6.77
CA PHE A 164 7.85 20.71 -6.56
C PHE A 164 9.07 19.95 -6.05
N LYS A 165 8.89 19.01 -5.11
CA LYS A 165 9.99 18.14 -4.65
C LYS A 165 10.52 17.29 -5.80
N THR A 166 9.63 16.63 -6.53
CA THR A 166 10.00 15.82 -7.70
C THR A 166 10.79 16.63 -8.73
N LEU A 167 10.40 17.87 -9.00
CA LEU A 167 11.11 18.78 -9.89
C LEU A 167 12.53 19.09 -9.39
N ILE A 168 12.68 19.38 -8.10
CA ILE A 168 13.99 19.67 -7.49
C ILE A 168 14.89 18.45 -7.52
N ASP A 169 14.34 17.27 -7.24
CA ASP A 169 15.09 16.02 -7.17
C ASP A 169 15.54 15.57 -8.57
N LYS A 170 14.67 15.71 -9.58
CA LYS A 170 14.97 15.26 -10.96
C LYS A 170 15.74 16.30 -11.78
N TYR A 171 15.51 17.59 -11.57
CA TYR A 171 16.09 18.68 -12.36
C TYR A 171 16.71 19.77 -11.47
N PRO A 172 17.66 19.44 -10.57
CA PRO A 172 18.13 20.33 -9.52
C PRO A 172 18.74 21.65 -10.00
N GLU A 173 19.36 21.63 -11.19
CA GLU A 173 20.04 22.78 -11.81
C GLU A 173 19.11 23.65 -12.67
N SER A 174 17.87 23.21 -12.91
CA SER A 174 16.93 23.96 -13.75
C SER A 174 16.50 25.28 -13.09
N PRO A 175 16.24 26.34 -13.88
CA PRO A 175 15.61 27.56 -13.38
C PRO A 175 14.29 27.28 -12.64
N GLU A 176 13.50 26.32 -13.13
CA GLU A 176 12.24 25.90 -12.54
C GLU A 176 12.41 25.27 -11.15
N ALA A 177 13.47 24.48 -10.93
CA ALA A 177 13.77 23.95 -9.60
C ALA A 177 14.09 25.05 -8.59
N ASN A 178 14.78 26.12 -9.01
CA ASN A 178 15.00 27.28 -8.14
C ASN A 178 13.67 27.95 -7.73
N ILE A 179 12.72 28.08 -8.66
CA ILE A 179 11.38 28.62 -8.39
C ILE A 179 10.61 27.67 -7.46
N ALA A 180 10.65 26.36 -7.72
CA ALA A 180 9.99 25.34 -6.91
C ALA A 180 10.51 25.35 -5.45
N ARG A 181 11.82 25.54 -5.24
CA ARG A 181 12.40 25.72 -3.89
C ARG A 181 11.81 26.91 -3.15
N GLN A 182 11.57 28.03 -3.85
CA GLN A 182 10.93 29.21 -3.26
C GLN A 182 9.46 28.95 -2.96
N LYS A 183 8.73 28.29 -3.87
CA LYS A 183 7.31 27.93 -3.67
C LYS A 183 7.11 26.98 -2.50
N LEU A 184 7.98 25.98 -2.32
CA LEU A 184 7.92 25.04 -1.20
C LEU A 184 8.05 25.72 0.17
N LYS A 185 8.81 26.82 0.26
CA LYS A 185 8.92 27.60 1.51
C LYS A 185 7.66 28.40 1.83
N ALA A 186 6.80 28.64 0.84
CA ALA A 186 5.63 29.50 0.94
C ALA A 186 4.31 28.74 1.12
N ILE A 187 4.30 27.41 0.96
CA ILE A 187 3.09 26.56 1.09
C ILE A 187 3.07 25.82 2.41
#